data_AF-A0A2S6TAE2-F1
#
_entry.id   AF-A0A2S6TAE2-F1
#
_cell.length_a   1.000
_cell.length_b   1.000
_cell.length_c   1.000
_cell.angle_alpha   90.00
_cell.angle_beta   90.00
_cell.angle_gamma   90.00
#
_symmetry.space_group_name_H-M   'P 1'
#
loop_
_entity.id
_entity.type
_entity.pdbx_description
1 polymer ?
#
loop_
_entity_poly.entity_id
_entity_poly.type
_entity_poly.pdbx_seq_one_letter_code
_entity_poly.pdbx_strand_id
1 'polypeptide(L)' 'MATNLNNLKCTPCSGKTPKLSYDEISINFKKLSNWSINDEKEMLFKKFIFKTFKAALNFTNSVGDLAEKE' A
#
# COMPACT_ATOMS: atom_id res chain seq x y z
N MET A 1 13.48 -15.76 -6.95
CA MET A 1 13.79 -14.32 -6.84
C MET A 1 12.50 -13.59 -6.52
N ALA A 2 12.45 -12.77 -5.48
CA ALA A 2 11.23 -12.03 -5.14
C ALA A 2 11.13 -10.78 -6.04
N THR A 3 10.09 -10.69 -6.85
CA THR A 3 9.79 -9.47 -7.62
C THR A 3 9.55 -8.32 -6.64
N ASN A 4 10.28 -7.20 -6.81
CA ASN A 4 10.01 -6.01 -6.02
C ASN A 4 8.66 -5.41 -6.45
N LEU A 5 7.76 -5.21 -5.48
CA LEU A 5 6.40 -4.75 -5.74
C LEU A 5 6.37 -3.37 -6.41
N ASN A 6 7.37 -2.52 -6.17
CA ASN A 6 7.50 -1.19 -6.77
C ASN A 6 7.91 -1.19 -8.26
N ASN A 7 8.27 -2.35 -8.82
CA ASN A 7 8.54 -2.50 -10.26
C ASN A 7 7.30 -2.96 -11.04
N LEU A 8 6.20 -3.28 -10.34
CA LEU A 8 4.94 -3.65 -10.95
C LEU A 8 4.16 -2.37 -11.26
N LYS A 9 3.70 -2.24 -12.49
CA LYS A 9 2.84 -1.13 -12.90
C LYS A 9 1.40 -1.41 -12.49
N CYS A 10 0.77 -0.45 -11.82
CA CYS A 10 -0.67 -0.49 -11.61
C CYS A 10 -1.37 -0.25 -12.95
N THR A 11 -2.53 -0.86 -13.14
CA THR A 11 -3.42 -0.54 -14.25
C THR A 11 -4.80 -0.27 -13.67
N PRO A 12 -5.61 0.61 -14.27
CA PRO A 12 -6.96 0.89 -13.78
C PRO A 12 -7.73 -0.41 -13.52
N CYS A 13 -8.25 -0.55 -12.30
CA CYS A 13 -9.06 -1.71 -11.94
C CYS A 13 -10.31 -1.73 -12.82
N SER A 14 -10.54 -2.82 -13.55
CA SER A 14 -11.69 -2.96 -14.45
C SER A 14 -13.04 -3.15 -13.73
N GLY A 15 -13.06 -3.01 -12.40
CA GLY A 15 -14.19 -3.37 -11.52
C GLY A 15 -14.41 -4.88 -11.38
N LYS A 16 -13.84 -5.71 -12.26
CA LYS A 16 -13.89 -7.17 -12.23
C LYS A 16 -12.67 -7.80 -11.56
N THR A 17 -11.72 -6.99 -11.11
CA THR A 17 -10.51 -7.49 -10.43
C THR A 17 -10.92 -8.21 -9.15
N PRO A 18 -10.66 -9.53 -9.02
CA PRO A 18 -11.06 -10.28 -7.84
C PRO A 18 -10.28 -9.78 -6.62
N LYS A 19 -10.93 -9.82 -5.45
CA LYS A 19 -10.25 -9.62 -4.17
C LYS A 19 -9.29 -10.80 -3.94
N LEU A 20 -8.15 -10.52 -3.30
CA LEU A 20 -7.26 -11.57 -2.82
C LEU A 20 -7.97 -12.44 -1.79
N SER A 21 -7.73 -13.75 -1.83
CA SER A 21 -8.16 -14.67 -0.77
C SER A 21 -7.37 -14.44 0.53
N TYR A 22 -7.90 -14.91 1.67
CA TYR A 22 -7.21 -14.76 2.96
C TYR A 22 -5.82 -15.40 3.00
N ASP A 23 -5.63 -16.50 2.27
CA ASP A 23 -4.32 -17.17 2.16
C ASP A 23 -3.33 -16.33 1.36
N GLU A 24 -3.77 -15.78 0.22
CA GLU A 24 -2.97 -14.86 -0.59
C GLU A 24 -2.61 -13.58 0.18
N ILE A 25 -3.56 -13.02 0.94
CA ILE A 25 -3.32 -11.87 1.82
C ILE A 25 -2.24 -12.22 2.84
N SER A 26 -2.35 -13.37 3.52
CA SER A 26 -1.39 -13.80 4.55
C SER A 26 0.00 -14.04 3.98
N ILE A 27 0.11 -14.63 2.78
CA ILE A 27 1.39 -14.86 2.09
C ILE A 27 2.04 -13.54 1.68
N ASN A 28 1.27 -12.61 1.11
CA ASN A 28 1.79 -11.33 0.64
C ASN A 28 2.09 -10.37 1.79
N PHE A 29 1.30 -10.39 2.86
CA PHE A 29 1.52 -9.56 4.04
C PHE A 29 2.86 -9.85 4.71
N LYS A 30 3.31 -11.11 4.73
CA LYS A 30 4.65 -11.49 5.21
C LYS A 30 5.81 -10.82 4.46
N LYS A 31 5.58 -10.31 3.25
CA LYS A 31 6.58 -9.60 2.44
C LYS A 31 6.66 -8.11 2.79
N LEU A 32 5.69 -7.59 3.54
CA LEU A 32 5.60 -6.18 3.90
C LEU A 32 6.18 -5.95 5.30
N SER A 33 7.06 -4.97 5.45
CA SER A 33 7.61 -4.58 6.75
C SER A 33 6.93 -3.31 7.28
N ASN A 34 6.49 -3.36 8.54
CA ASN A 34 5.87 -2.23 9.26
C ASN A 34 4.52 -1.78 8.67
N TRP A 35 3.75 -2.70 8.10
CA TRP A 35 2.36 -2.48 7.68
C TRP A 35 1.42 -3.25 8.60
N SER A 36 0.17 -2.81 8.68
CA SER A 36 -0.91 -3.43 9.43
C SER A 36 -2.11 -3.67 8.52
N ILE A 37 -2.96 -4.61 8.91
CA ILE A 37 -4.22 -4.90 8.24
C ILE A 37 -5.37 -4.66 9.21
N ASN A 38 -6.51 -4.16 8.72
CA ASN A 38 -7.70 -4.01 9.57
C ASN A 38 -8.33 -5.38 9.89
N ASP A 39 -9.26 -5.41 10.84
CA ASP A 39 -9.87 -6.65 11.33
C ASP A 39 -10.63 -7.41 10.22
N GLU A 40 -11.23 -6.68 9.28
CA GLU A 40 -11.95 -7.22 8.12
C GLU A 40 -11.01 -7.77 7.02
N LYS A 41 -9.70 -7.52 7.14
CA LYS A 41 -8.67 -7.88 6.15
C LYS A 41 -8.88 -7.28 4.77
N GLU A 42 -9.53 -6.12 4.69
CA GLU A 42 -9.82 -5.43 3.43
C GLU A 42 -8.93 -4.19 3.20
N MET A 43 -8.18 -3.74 4.21
CA MET A 43 -7.38 -2.53 4.15
C MET A 43 -5.98 -2.73 4.76
N LEU A 44 -4.96 -2.37 4.00
CA LEU A 44 -3.59 -2.21 4.51
C LEU A 44 -3.37 -0.76 4.93
N PHE A 45 -2.74 -0.56 6.08
CA PHE A 45 -2.40 0.77 6.57
C PHE A 45 -1.05 0.79 7.28
N LYS A 46 -0.44 1.97 7.30
CA LYS A 46 0.79 2.25 8.04
C LYS A 46 0.70 3.63 8.66
N LYS A 47 0.97 3.71 9.96
CA LYS A 47 1.01 4.99 10.69
C LYS A 47 2.41 5.59 10.57
N PHE A 48 2.48 6.82 10.07
CA PHE A 48 3.71 7.61 10.04
C PHE A 48 3.59 8.75 11.06
N ILE A 49 4.62 8.93 11.88
CA ILE A 49 4.64 9.96 12.93
C ILE A 49 5.62 11.05 12.51
N PHE A 50 5.18 12.29 12.56
CA PHE A 50 5.98 13.46 12.20
C PHE A 50 6.06 14.46 13.35
N LYS A 51 7.19 15.17 13.45
CA LYS A 51 7.40 16.18 14.48
C LYS A 51 6.53 17.43 14.28
N THR A 52 6.12 17.72 13.03
CA THR A 52 5.35 18.91 12.69
C THR A 52 4.32 18.61 11.61
N PHE A 53 3.26 19.43 11.56
CA PHE A 53 2.26 19.37 10.50
C PHE A 53 2.87 19.57 9.10
N LYS A 54 3.80 20.52 8.95
CA LYS A 54 4.49 20.79 7.68
C LYS A 54 5.26 19.56 7.17
N ALA A 55 5.93 18.82 8.06
CA ALA A 55 6.63 17.59 7.67
C ALA A 55 5.65 16.49 7.21
N ALA A 56 4.51 16.34 7.90
CA ALA A 56 3.47 15.40 7.49
C ALA A 56 2.86 15.76 6.13
N LEU A 57 2.54 17.04 5.89
CA LEU A 57 1.96 17.50 4.62
C LEU A 57 2.93 17.30 3.46
N ASN A 58 4.21 17.62 3.64
CA ASN A 58 5.23 17.38 2.61
C ASN A 58 5.33 15.89 2.24
N PHE A 59 5.30 15.00 3.24
CA PHE A 59 5.28 13.55 2.99
C PHE A 59 4.04 13.13 2.21
N THR A 60 2.86 13.58 2.63
CA THR A 60 1.59 13.29 1.96
C THR A 60 1.59 13.75 0.50
N ASN A 61 2.08 14.95 0.21
CA ASN A 61 2.18 15.47 -1.16
C ASN A 61 3.11 14.60 -2.02
N SER A 62 4.27 14.20 -1.50
CA SER A 62 5.19 13.30 -2.23
C SER A 62 4.56 11.93 -2.54
N VAL A 63 3.72 11.41 -1.62
CA VAL A 63 2.96 10.17 -1.87
C VAL A 63 1.90 10.39 -2.95
N GLY A 64 1.21 11.54 -2.94
CA GLY A 64 0.26 11.93 -3.98
C GLY A 64 0.92 12.03 -5.37
N ASP A 65 2.06 12.71 -5.47
CA ASP A 65 2.82 12.83 -6.72
C ASP A 65 3.32 11.48 -7.25
N LEU A 66 3.56 10.51 -6.37
CA LEU A 66 3.89 9.13 -6.76
C LEU A 66 2.64 8.40 -7.26
N ALA A 67 1.50 8.55 -6.58
CA ALA A 67 0.26 7.90 -6.96
C ALA A 67 -0.25 8.34 -8.35
N GLU A 68 -0.10 9.62 -8.70
CA GLU A 68 -0.44 10.14 -10.05
C GLU A 68 0.41 9.56 -11.19
N LYS A 69 1.57 8.95 -10.87
CA LYS A 69 2.48 8.35 -11.87
C LYS A 69 2.26 6.84 -12.07
N GLU A 70 1.41 6.21 -11.27
CA GLU A 70 1.05 4.79 -11.38
C GLU A 70 -0.25 4.59 -12.14
#